data_AF-A0A938M940-F1
#
_entry.id   AF-A0A938M940-F1
#
_cell.length_a   1.000
_cell.length_b   1.000
_cell.length_c   1.000
_cell.angle_alpha   90.00
_cell.angle_beta   90.00
_cell.angle_gamma   90.00
#
_symmetry.space_group_name_H-M   'P 1'
#
loop_
_entity.id
_entity.type
_entity.pdbx_description
1 polymer ?
#
loop_
_entity_poly.entity_id
_entity_poly.type
_entity_poly.pdbx_seq_one_letter_code
_entity_poly.pdbx_strand_id
1 'polypeptide(L)'
;MTGTFSIVGYDPTAGDLGVAVESKHFIVGVIVPWARAGVGAIATQAASNVSYGERGLDLLAKGMSPEEVVEALTEADSDRDIRQLGVIDAKGRAAAFTGKKTNPWAGHRVGANYAVQGNIIASEQVLTDMARAF
;
A
#
# COMPACT_ATOMS: atom_id res chain seq x y z
N MET A 1 21.55 1.11 1.84
CA MET A 1 20.12 1.40 2.00
C MET A 1 19.40 0.07 2.20
N THR A 2 18.55 -0.08 3.21
CA THR A 2 17.90 -1.36 3.55
C THR A 2 16.37 -1.25 3.65
N GLY A 3 15.81 -0.15 3.15
CA GLY A 3 14.40 0.19 3.28
C GLY A 3 13.50 -0.53 2.28
N THR A 4 12.20 -0.40 2.51
CA THR A 4 11.18 -0.67 1.51
C THR A 4 10.28 0.55 1.41
N PHE A 5 9.99 1.00 0.20
CA PHE A 5 8.93 1.98 -0.05
C PHE A 5 8.19 1.62 -1.33
N SER A 6 6.91 1.96 -1.36
CA SER A 6 6.07 1.68 -2.52
C SER A 6 4.94 2.69 -2.65
N ILE A 7 4.31 2.68 -3.82
CA ILE A 7 3.15 3.50 -4.17
C ILE A 7 2.10 2.62 -4.81
N VAL A 8 0.84 2.87 -4.45
CA VAL A 8 -0.32 2.51 -5.27
C VAL A 8 -0.86 3.78 -5.89
N GLY A 9 -1.25 3.73 -7.17
CA GLY A 9 -1.67 4.90 -7.92
C GLY A 9 -2.78 4.62 -8.93
N TYR A 10 -3.55 5.65 -9.26
CA TYR A 10 -4.62 5.64 -10.25
C TYR A 10 -4.43 6.80 -11.23
N ASP A 11 -4.49 6.53 -12.53
CA ASP A 11 -4.55 7.58 -13.56
C ASP A 11 -6.01 7.86 -13.92
N PRO A 12 -6.59 9.02 -13.55
CA PRO A 12 -7.98 9.34 -13.87
C PRO A 12 -8.23 9.61 -15.36
N THR A 13 -7.17 9.82 -16.16
CA THR A 13 -7.28 10.07 -17.60
C THR A 13 -7.36 8.74 -18.37
N ALA A 14 -6.46 7.80 -18.04
CA ALA A 14 -6.40 6.49 -18.68
C ALA A 14 -7.33 5.44 -18.03
N GLY A 15 -7.66 5.63 -16.75
CA GLY A 15 -8.35 4.62 -15.93
C GLY A 15 -7.43 3.51 -15.42
N ASP A 16 -6.11 3.71 -15.51
CA ASP A 16 -5.11 2.70 -15.15
C ASP A 16 -4.82 2.66 -13.64
N LEU A 17 -4.48 1.47 -13.16
CA LEU A 17 -4.10 1.19 -11.78
C LEU A 17 -2.67 0.66 -11.74
N GLY A 18 -1.86 1.18 -10.83
CA GLY A 18 -0.44 0.83 -10.74
C GLY A 18 0.03 0.57 -9.32
N VAL A 19 1.04 -0.29 -9.22
CA VAL A 19 1.86 -0.44 -8.01
C VAL A 19 3.34 -0.42 -8.40
N ALA A 20 4.15 0.32 -7.66
CA ALA A 20 5.61 0.29 -7.79
C ALA A 20 6.26 0.16 -6.42
N VAL A 21 7.31 -0.65 -6.31
CA VAL A 21 8.01 -0.94 -5.05
C VAL A 21 9.52 -1.02 -5.27
N GLU A 22 10.27 -0.47 -4.32
CA GLU A 22 11.71 -0.71 -4.17
C GLU A 22 11.96 -1.41 -2.82
N SER A 23 12.82 -2.42 -2.83
CA SER A 23 13.26 -3.09 -1.62
C SER A 23 14.60 -3.80 -1.82
N LYS A 24 15.37 -3.87 -0.72
CA LYS A 24 16.50 -4.81 -0.60
C LYS A 24 16.04 -6.28 -0.49
N HIS A 25 14.78 -6.52 -0.13
CA HIS A 25 14.27 -7.88 0.05
C HIS A 25 14.12 -8.58 -1.31
N PHE A 26 14.60 -9.82 -1.39
CA PHE A 26 14.52 -10.59 -2.62
C PHE A 26 13.06 -10.87 -3.00
N ILE A 27 12.77 -10.88 -4.30
CA ILE A 27 11.47 -11.27 -4.85
C ILE A 27 10.31 -10.39 -4.33
N VAL A 28 10.59 -9.10 -4.07
CA VAL A 28 9.56 -8.15 -3.61
C VAL A 28 8.34 -8.09 -4.54
N GLY A 29 8.53 -8.35 -5.83
CA GLY A 29 7.48 -8.31 -6.86
C GLY A 29 6.38 -9.36 -6.75
N VAL A 30 6.54 -10.43 -5.95
CA VAL A 30 5.45 -11.40 -5.68
C VAL A 30 4.81 -11.21 -4.31
N ILE A 31 5.39 -10.33 -3.48
CA ILE A 31 4.97 -10.10 -2.10
C ILE A 31 4.15 -8.81 -2.04
N VAL A 32 4.73 -7.72 -2.52
CA VAL A 32 4.20 -6.38 -2.29
C VAL A 32 3.12 -5.98 -3.29
N PRO A 33 3.34 -6.04 -4.61
CA PRO A 33 2.42 -5.43 -5.56
C PRO A 33 1.28 -6.38 -5.96
N TRP A 34 0.05 -5.89 -5.83
CA TRP A 34 -1.18 -6.56 -6.28
C TRP A 34 -2.03 -5.56 -7.05
N ALA A 35 -2.54 -5.93 -8.22
CA ALA A 35 -3.43 -5.08 -8.99
C ALA A 35 -4.46 -5.92 -9.75
N ARG A 36 -5.67 -5.38 -9.89
CA ARG A 36 -6.75 -5.97 -10.68
C ARG A 36 -7.46 -4.85 -11.44
N ALA A 37 -7.43 -4.95 -12.77
CA ALA A 37 -8.02 -3.96 -13.67
C ALA A 37 -9.50 -3.69 -13.32
N GLY A 38 -9.88 -2.41 -13.29
CA GLY A 38 -11.24 -1.98 -12.94
C GLY A 38 -11.65 -2.20 -11.48
N VAL A 39 -10.75 -2.69 -10.62
CA VAL A 39 -11.04 -2.97 -9.20
C VAL A 39 -10.16 -2.11 -8.29
N GLY A 40 -8.84 -2.27 -8.37
CA GLY A 40 -7.92 -1.53 -7.52
C GLY A 40 -6.50 -2.08 -7.51
N ALA A 41 -5.69 -1.50 -6.64
CA ALA A 41 -4.28 -1.84 -6.43
C ALA A 41 -3.93 -1.83 -4.94
N ILE A 42 -3.07 -2.75 -4.53
CA ILE A 42 -2.67 -2.98 -3.13
C ILE A 42 -1.16 -3.17 -3.05
N ALA A 43 -0.57 -2.56 -2.03
CA ALA A 43 0.81 -2.77 -1.64
C ALA A 43 0.88 -3.22 -0.17
N THR A 44 1.17 -4.51 0.07
CA THR A 44 1.36 -5.06 1.43
C THR A 44 2.85 -5.28 1.71
N GLN A 45 3.38 -4.73 2.80
CA GLN A 45 4.81 -4.77 3.09
C GLN A 45 5.11 -4.80 4.60
N ALA A 46 6.39 -4.57 4.96
CA ALA A 46 6.97 -4.80 6.29
C ALA A 46 6.99 -6.31 6.63
N ALA A 47 6.61 -6.72 7.84
CA ALA A 47 6.38 -8.15 8.12
C ALA A 47 5.13 -8.60 7.34
N SER A 48 5.30 -8.83 6.04
CA SER A 48 4.21 -8.81 5.07
C SER A 48 3.22 -9.95 5.32
N ASN A 49 1.93 -9.65 5.14
CA ASN A 49 0.88 -10.65 5.08
C ASN A 49 0.38 -10.72 3.64
N VAL A 50 0.92 -11.66 2.87
CA VAL A 50 0.64 -11.80 1.42
C VAL A 50 -0.87 -11.92 1.13
N SER A 51 -1.65 -12.49 2.06
CA SER A 51 -3.10 -12.62 1.90
C SER A 51 -3.83 -11.28 1.79
N TYR A 52 -3.25 -10.17 2.28
CA TYR A 52 -3.85 -8.83 2.16
C TYR A 52 -4.02 -8.41 0.71
N GLY A 53 -3.14 -8.84 -0.19
CA GLY A 53 -3.19 -8.51 -1.60
C GLY A 53 -4.48 -9.02 -2.25
N GLU A 54 -4.65 -10.33 -2.35
CA GLU A 54 -5.83 -10.93 -2.97
C GLU A 54 -7.12 -10.61 -2.21
N ARG A 55 -7.12 -10.73 -0.87
CA ARG A 55 -8.31 -10.46 -0.06
C ARG A 55 -8.76 -9.01 -0.17
N GLY A 56 -7.83 -8.06 -0.17
CA GLY A 56 -8.18 -6.65 -0.31
C GLY A 56 -8.76 -6.33 -1.69
N LEU A 57 -8.21 -6.92 -2.76
CA LEU A 57 -8.80 -6.79 -4.10
C LEU A 57 -10.21 -7.39 -4.18
N ASP A 58 -10.46 -8.50 -3.48
CA ASP A 58 -11.81 -9.09 -3.41
C ASP A 58 -12.80 -8.23 -2.64
N LEU A 59 -12.36 -7.55 -1.58
CA LEU A 59 -13.20 -6.60 -0.83
C LEU A 59 -13.50 -5.34 -1.67
N LEU A 60 -12.50 -4.81 -2.38
CA LEU A 60 -12.70 -3.71 -3.34
C LEU A 60 -13.69 -4.11 -4.45
N ALA A 61 -13.59 -5.33 -4.98
CA ALA A 61 -14.51 -5.84 -6.00
C ALA A 61 -15.97 -5.95 -5.49
N LYS A 62 -16.16 -6.11 -4.18
CA LYS A 62 -17.49 -6.07 -3.53
C LYS A 62 -18.00 -4.66 -3.27
N GLY A 63 -17.25 -3.63 -3.65
CA GLY A 63 -17.63 -2.23 -3.54
C GLY A 63 -17.20 -1.54 -2.24
N MET A 64 -16.44 -2.20 -1.38
CA MET A 64 -15.90 -1.57 -0.17
C MET A 64 -14.93 -0.44 -0.53
N SER A 65 -14.90 0.61 0.30
CA SER A 65 -13.91 1.68 0.16
C SER A 65 -12.52 1.20 0.59
N PRO A 66 -11.44 1.85 0.11
CA PRO A 66 -10.09 1.57 0.58
C PRO A 66 -9.94 1.63 2.11
N GLU A 67 -10.61 2.56 2.78
CA GLU A 67 -10.62 2.70 4.24
C GLU A 67 -11.26 1.48 4.89
N GLU A 68 -12.44 1.06 4.42
CA GLU A 68 -13.13 -0.13 4.91
C GLU A 68 -12.30 -1.41 4.67
N VAL A 69 -11.58 -1.48 3.54
CA VAL A 69 -10.65 -2.58 3.24
C VAL A 69 -9.48 -2.61 4.21
N VAL A 70 -8.87 -1.46 4.48
CA VAL A 70 -7.77 -1.33 5.46
C VAL A 70 -8.25 -1.75 6.85
N GLU A 71 -9.41 -1.28 7.29
CA GLU A 71 -10.02 -1.64 8.57
C GLU A 71 -10.28 -3.15 8.64
N ALA A 72 -11.04 -3.70 7.69
CA ALA A 72 -11.42 -5.12 7.69
C ALA A 72 -10.22 -6.07 7.65
N LEU A 73 -9.17 -5.74 6.88
CA LEU A 73 -7.95 -6.56 6.83
C LEU A 73 -7.16 -6.46 8.13
N THR A 74 -6.98 -5.25 8.66
CA THR A 74 -6.13 -5.05 9.83
C THR A 74 -6.79 -5.47 11.14
N GLU A 75 -8.11 -5.31 11.30
CA GLU A 75 -8.82 -5.81 12.48
C GLU A 75 -8.85 -7.34 12.56
N ALA A 76 -8.80 -8.02 11.42
CA ALA A 76 -8.72 -9.47 11.34
C ALA A 76 -7.31 -10.04 11.55
N ASP A 77 -6.27 -9.21 11.65
CA ASP A 77 -4.87 -9.62 11.83
C ASP A 77 -4.35 -9.22 13.22
N SER A 78 -4.14 -10.20 14.10
CA SER A 78 -3.59 -9.97 15.44
C SER A 78 -2.18 -9.37 15.42
N ASP A 79 -1.45 -9.54 14.32
CA ASP A 79 -0.11 -8.99 14.11
C ASP A 79 -0.14 -7.68 13.33
N ARG A 80 -1.31 -7.04 13.12
CA ARG A 80 -1.44 -5.78 12.34
C ARG A 80 -0.36 -4.76 12.68
N ASP A 81 0.06 -4.66 13.93
CA ASP A 81 1.04 -3.68 14.38
C ASP A 81 2.43 -3.81 13.74
N ILE A 82 2.78 -4.96 13.16
CA ILE A 82 4.06 -5.13 12.41
C ILE A 82 3.87 -5.12 10.89
N ARG A 83 2.64 -4.87 10.41
CA ARG A 83 2.27 -4.83 8.99
C ARG A 83 2.27 -3.39 8.45
N GLN A 84 2.39 -3.26 7.14
CA GLN A 84 2.14 -2.01 6.43
C GLN A 84 1.33 -2.28 5.15
N LEU A 85 0.40 -1.39 4.82
CA LEU A 85 -0.57 -1.58 3.75
C LEU A 85 -0.87 -0.25 3.05
N GLY A 86 -0.91 -0.24 1.71
CA GLY A 86 -1.49 0.82 0.89
C GLY A 86 -2.54 0.23 -0.05
N VAL A 87 -3.66 0.92 -0.22
CA VAL A 87 -4.83 0.48 -1.00
C VAL A 87 -5.33 1.65 -1.83
N ILE A 88 -5.67 1.40 -3.10
CA ILE A 88 -6.39 2.33 -3.97
C ILE A 88 -7.44 1.59 -4.78
N ASP A 89 -8.60 2.20 -4.98
CA ASP A 89 -9.67 1.64 -5.82
C ASP A 89 -9.67 2.22 -7.24
N ALA A 90 -10.47 1.62 -8.12
CA ALA A 90 -10.65 2.09 -9.51
C ALA A 90 -11.41 3.43 -9.63
N LYS A 91 -11.66 4.14 -8.53
CA LYS A 91 -12.22 5.50 -8.49
C LYS A 91 -11.18 6.52 -7.99
N GLY A 92 -9.95 6.09 -7.75
CA GLY A 92 -8.87 6.95 -7.24
C GLY A 92 -8.96 7.26 -5.74
N ARG A 93 -9.87 6.62 -5.00
CA ARG A 93 -9.88 6.72 -3.53
C ARG A 93 -8.75 5.85 -2.99
N ALA A 94 -8.01 6.35 -2.01
CA ALA A 94 -6.87 5.64 -1.46
C ALA A 94 -6.85 5.68 0.07
N ALA A 95 -6.31 4.64 0.69
CA ALA A 95 -6.10 4.54 2.13
C ALA A 95 -4.80 3.78 2.41
N ALA A 96 -4.22 4.00 3.59
CA ALA A 96 -3.02 3.30 4.01
C ALA A 96 -3.01 3.06 5.51
N PHE A 97 -2.17 2.12 5.94
CA PHE A 97 -1.95 1.77 7.32
C PHE A 97 -0.48 1.44 7.56
N THR A 98 0.07 1.96 8.67
CA THR A 98 1.39 1.60 9.17
C THR A 98 1.22 1.13 10.61
N GLY A 99 1.52 -0.15 10.87
CA GLY A 99 1.45 -0.70 12.20
C GLY A 99 2.44 -0.04 13.15
N LYS A 100 2.05 0.14 14.42
CA LYS A 100 2.82 0.91 15.42
C LYS A 100 4.18 0.28 15.79
N LYS A 101 4.39 -1.00 15.47
CA LYS A 101 5.61 -1.77 15.71
C LYS A 101 6.40 -2.02 14.43
N THR A 102 6.08 -1.31 13.34
CA THR A 102 6.86 -1.35 12.10
C THR A 102 8.24 -0.72 12.35
N ASN A 103 9.31 -1.34 11.83
CA ASN A 103 10.68 -0.87 12.07
C ASN A 103 10.90 0.56 11.55
N PRO A 104 11.36 1.50 12.40
CA PRO A 104 11.51 2.89 12.02
C PRO A 104 12.72 3.12 11.10
N TRP A 105 12.75 4.19 10.29
CA TRP A 105 11.62 5.11 10.08
C TRP A 105 10.53 4.41 9.26
N ALA A 106 9.27 4.55 9.68
CA ALA A 106 8.11 3.98 9.00
C ALA A 106 6.92 4.92 9.03
N GLY A 107 6.19 4.98 7.91
CA GLY A 107 5.05 5.87 7.75
C GLY A 107 4.34 5.67 6.42
N HIS A 108 3.29 6.46 6.21
CA HIS A 108 2.57 6.51 4.95
C HIS A 108 2.02 7.93 4.71
N ARG A 109 1.69 8.23 3.45
CA ARG A 109 0.95 9.42 3.05
C ARG A 109 -0.10 9.03 2.03
N VAL A 110 -1.28 9.63 2.15
CA VAL A 110 -2.40 9.44 1.24
C VAL A 110 -2.67 10.77 0.56
N GLY A 111 -2.83 10.75 -0.76
CA GLY A 111 -3.13 11.93 -1.57
C GLY A 111 -4.18 11.62 -2.63
N ALA A 112 -4.43 12.59 -3.51
CA ALA A 112 -5.36 12.39 -4.61
C ALA A 112 -4.82 11.33 -5.56
N ASN A 113 -5.57 10.23 -5.75
CA ASN A 113 -5.22 9.13 -6.64
C ASN A 113 -3.94 8.36 -6.28
N TYR A 114 -3.46 8.43 -5.03
CA TYR A 114 -2.35 7.59 -4.58
C TYR A 114 -2.31 7.36 -3.07
N ALA A 115 -1.57 6.31 -2.68
CA ALA A 115 -0.99 6.20 -1.35
C ALA A 115 0.47 5.73 -1.45
N VAL A 116 1.35 6.39 -0.71
CA VAL A 116 2.76 6.02 -0.57
C VAL A 116 3.02 5.52 0.84
N GLN A 117 3.84 4.49 0.98
CA GLN A 117 4.23 3.96 2.28
C GLN A 117 5.71 3.53 2.29
N GLY A 118 6.28 3.42 3.48
CA GLY A 118 7.66 2.98 3.62
C GLY A 118 8.03 2.59 5.04
N ASN A 119 9.02 1.71 5.15
CA ASN A 119 9.62 1.23 6.41
C ASN A 119 11.13 1.01 6.24
N ILE A 120 11.89 1.19 7.32
CA ILE A 120 13.36 1.14 7.33
C ILE A 120 13.94 2.14 6.30
N ILE A 121 13.22 3.22 6.01
CA ILE A 121 13.67 4.28 5.10
C ILE A 121 14.42 5.36 5.89
N ALA A 122 15.16 6.22 5.18
CA ALA A 122 16.03 7.20 5.81
C ALA A 122 15.26 8.22 6.67
N SER A 123 14.10 8.67 6.21
CA SER A 123 13.23 9.64 6.91
C SER A 123 11.88 9.77 6.20
N GLU A 124 10.99 10.57 6.78
CA GLU A 124 9.73 11.00 6.16
C GLU A 124 9.92 11.68 4.80
N GLN A 125 11.08 12.30 4.58
CA GLN A 125 11.37 13.04 3.36
C GLN A 125 11.26 12.14 2.12
N VAL A 126 11.61 10.86 2.25
CA VAL A 126 11.44 9.87 1.16
C VAL A 126 10.00 9.80 0.68
N LEU A 127 9.03 9.72 1.61
CA LEU A 127 7.61 9.67 1.25
C LEU A 127 7.10 11.02 0.76
N THR A 128 7.62 12.11 1.31
CA THR A 128 7.26 13.47 0.87
C THR A 128 7.69 13.73 -0.57
N ASP A 129 8.91 13.33 -0.94
CA ASP A 129 9.43 13.53 -2.28
C ASP A 129 8.79 12.56 -3.28
N MET A 130 8.51 11.32 -2.88
CA MET A 130 7.75 10.37 -3.70
C MET A 130 6.35 10.89 -4.02
N ALA A 131 5.63 11.40 -3.01
CA ALA A 131 4.30 11.99 -3.15
C ALA A 131 4.29 13.30 -3.96
N ARG A 132 5.41 14.03 -4.03
CA ARG A 132 5.55 15.25 -4.84
C ARG A 132 5.86 14.91 -6.31
N ALA A 133 6.61 13.83 -6.54
CA ALA A 133 7.03 13.42 -7.87
C ALA A 133 5.94 12.68 -8.65
N PHE A 134 5.00 12.05 -7.94
CA PHE A 134 3.79 11.46 -8.50
C PHE A 134 2.70 12.52 -8.70
#